data_AF-A0A537C8N7-F1
#
_entry.id   AF-A0A537C8N7-F1
#
_cell.length_a   1.000
_cell.length_b   1.000
_cell.length_c   1.000
_cell.angle_alpha   90.00
_cell.angle_beta   90.00
_cell.angle_gamma   90.00
#
_symmetry.space_group_name_H-M   'P 1'
#
loop_
_entity.id
_entity.type
_entity.pdbx_description
1 polymer ?
#
loop_
_entity_poly.entity_id
_entity_poly.type
_entity_poly.pdbx_seq_one_letter_code
_entity_poly.pdbx_strand_id
1 'polypeptide(L)'
;PGNKAGGLTTILEKSLGAVAKGGTTSLVDVFEYAEPVTARGFVYMDTPGYDPVSATGQVAGGANMICFTTGRGSAYGCKPAPSLKLATNTPLFVHQEEDMDFNCGTIIDGNETVAQAGERFFELMLRTASGDKTKSEQFGYGEDEFAPWTIGATM
;
A
#
# COMPACT_ATOMS: atom_id res chain seq x y z
N PRO A 1 12.27 6.91 -14.81
CA PRO A 1 13.53 6.11 -14.81
C PRO A 1 13.37 4.72 -14.16
N GLY A 2 12.91 4.64 -12.90
CA GLY A 2 12.79 3.37 -12.17
C GLY A 2 11.84 2.33 -12.78
N ASN A 3 10.65 2.76 -13.24
CA ASN A 3 9.65 1.83 -13.79
C ASN A 3 10.10 1.16 -15.09
N LYS A 4 10.78 1.91 -15.97
CA LYS A 4 11.35 1.36 -17.22
C LYS A 4 12.46 0.35 -16.94
N ALA A 5 13.32 0.63 -15.97
CA ALA A 5 14.35 -0.31 -15.53
C ALA A 5 13.74 -1.58 -14.88
N GLY A 6 12.59 -1.44 -14.23
CA GLY A 6 11.80 -2.55 -13.69
C GLY A 6 10.92 -3.28 -14.71
N GLY A 7 11.08 -3.03 -16.01
CA GLY A 7 10.39 -3.76 -17.08
C GLY A 7 9.03 -3.21 -17.51
N LEU A 8 8.55 -2.10 -16.92
CA LEU A 8 7.32 -1.43 -17.36
C LEU A 8 7.62 -0.49 -18.52
N THR A 9 7.19 -0.85 -19.72
CA THR A 9 7.54 -0.15 -20.95
C THR A 9 6.60 1.02 -21.24
N THR A 10 5.34 0.91 -20.80
CA THR A 10 4.31 1.94 -21.02
C THR A 10 3.62 2.38 -19.73
N ILE A 11 3.00 3.57 -19.77
CA ILE A 11 2.14 4.05 -18.69
C ILE A 11 0.90 3.15 -18.56
N LEU A 12 0.39 2.62 -19.67
CA LEU A 12 -0.78 1.73 -19.68
C LEU A 12 -0.51 0.44 -18.90
N GLU A 13 0.62 -0.21 -19.13
CA GLU A 13 1.03 -1.42 -18.39
C GLU A 13 1.11 -1.15 -16.89
N LYS A 14 1.70 -0.01 -16.50
CA LYS A 14 1.77 0.41 -15.09
C LYS A 14 0.36 0.61 -14.51
N SER A 15 -0.53 1.30 -15.23
CA SER A 15 -1.88 1.58 -14.76
C SER A 15 -2.71 0.32 -14.61
N LEU A 16 -2.58 -0.66 -15.52
CA LEU A 16 -3.26 -1.95 -15.41
C LEU A 16 -2.86 -2.71 -14.13
N GLY A 17 -1.56 -2.73 -13.81
CA GLY A 17 -1.08 -3.30 -12.54
C GLY A 17 -1.57 -2.53 -11.33
N ALA A 18 -1.73 -1.21 -11.43
CA ALA A 18 -2.27 -0.41 -10.34
C ALA A 18 -3.75 -0.74 -10.05
N VAL A 19 -4.58 -0.86 -11.10
CA VAL A 19 -6.02 -1.17 -11.03
C VAL A 19 -6.28 -2.58 -10.49
N ALA A 20 -5.38 -3.53 -10.74
CA ALA A 20 -5.53 -4.91 -10.23
C ALA A 20 -5.73 -4.99 -8.70
N LYS A 21 -5.24 -4.01 -7.93
CA LYS A 21 -5.44 -3.93 -6.47
C LYS A 21 -6.90 -3.69 -6.05
N GLY A 22 -7.75 -3.15 -6.94
CA GLY A 22 -9.18 -2.99 -6.68
C GLY A 22 -9.95 -4.31 -6.70
N GLY A 23 -9.31 -5.42 -7.09
CA GLY A 23 -9.95 -6.71 -7.22
C GLY A 23 -11.03 -6.72 -8.29
N THR A 24 -12.09 -7.48 -8.06
CA THR A 24 -13.19 -7.69 -9.02
C THR A 24 -14.54 -7.20 -8.52
N THR A 25 -14.59 -6.60 -7.32
CA THR A 25 -15.82 -6.05 -6.74
C THR A 25 -16.18 -4.74 -7.43
N SER A 26 -17.47 -4.44 -7.56
CA SER A 26 -17.94 -3.18 -8.13
C SER A 26 -17.50 -1.97 -7.30
N LEU A 27 -17.09 -0.89 -7.97
CA LEU A 27 -16.85 0.41 -7.35
C LEU A 27 -18.17 0.94 -6.78
N VAL A 28 -18.16 1.24 -5.49
CA VAL A 28 -19.33 1.69 -4.74
C VAL A 28 -19.44 3.21 -4.74
N ASP A 29 -18.32 3.91 -4.53
CA ASP A 29 -18.32 5.36 -4.42
C ASP A 29 -16.92 5.96 -4.68
N VAL A 30 -16.89 7.28 -4.91
CA VAL A 30 -15.67 8.06 -5.14
C VAL A 30 -15.63 9.24 -4.18
N PHE A 31 -14.47 9.48 -3.58
CA PHE A 31 -14.24 10.52 -2.58
C PHE A 31 -13.13 11.47 -3.02
N GLU A 32 -13.26 12.76 -2.68
CA GLU A 32 -12.18 13.73 -2.82
C GLU A 32 -11.08 13.51 -1.76
N TYR A 33 -9.95 14.18 -1.92
CA TYR A 33 -8.82 14.07 -1.00
C TYR A 33 -9.23 14.37 0.45
N ALA A 34 -9.02 13.39 1.35
CA ALA A 34 -9.37 13.47 2.77
C ALA A 34 -10.87 13.66 3.07
N GLU A 35 -11.75 13.46 2.09
CA GLU A 35 -13.19 13.43 2.33
C GLU A 35 -13.54 12.22 3.22
N PRO A 36 -14.41 12.39 4.25
CA PRO A 36 -14.82 11.30 5.11
C PRO A 36 -15.52 10.17 4.35
N VAL A 37 -14.93 8.97 4.37
CA VAL A 37 -15.48 7.80 3.70
C VAL A 37 -16.69 7.27 4.47
N THR A 38 -17.88 7.30 3.87
CA THR A 38 -19.14 6.86 4.49
C THR A 38 -19.70 5.56 3.91
N ALA A 39 -19.28 5.19 2.70
CA ALA A 39 -19.71 3.97 2.02
C ALA A 39 -18.95 2.71 2.50
N ARG A 40 -19.56 1.53 2.30
CA ARG A 40 -18.94 0.22 2.58
C ARG A 40 -18.75 -0.55 1.28
N GLY A 41 -17.58 -1.17 1.11
CA GLY A 41 -17.21 -1.90 -0.11
C GLY A 41 -15.98 -1.28 -0.77
N PHE A 42 -15.78 -1.53 -2.06
CA PHE A 42 -14.68 -0.93 -2.82
C PHE A 42 -15.01 0.53 -3.13
N VAL A 43 -14.21 1.46 -2.59
CA VAL A 43 -14.32 2.90 -2.83
C VAL A 43 -13.00 3.43 -3.39
N TYR A 44 -13.04 4.55 -4.09
CA TYR A 44 -11.86 5.20 -4.64
C TYR A 44 -11.71 6.61 -4.07
N MET A 45 -10.56 6.94 -3.48
CA MET A 45 -10.25 8.32 -3.08
C MET A 45 -9.28 8.93 -4.08
N ASP A 46 -9.65 10.06 -4.67
CA ASP A 46 -8.78 10.80 -5.58
C ASP A 46 -7.65 11.47 -4.79
N THR A 47 -6.45 10.91 -4.90
CA THR A 47 -5.26 11.36 -4.18
C THR A 47 -4.08 11.50 -5.14
N PRO A 48 -3.12 12.40 -4.86
CA PRO A 48 -1.95 12.56 -5.72
C PRO A 48 -1.07 11.30 -5.69
N GLY A 49 -0.33 11.04 -6.76
CA GLY A 49 0.52 9.84 -6.87
C GLY A 49 1.80 9.84 -6.03
N TYR A 50 1.99 10.81 -5.11
CA TYR A 50 3.12 10.85 -4.20
C TYR A 50 2.75 10.15 -2.88
N ASP A 51 3.44 9.05 -2.58
CA ASP A 51 3.01 8.06 -1.58
C ASP A 51 2.64 8.64 -0.20
N PRO A 52 3.47 9.48 0.46
CA PRO A 52 3.13 10.02 1.78
C PRO A 52 1.87 10.88 1.74
N VAL A 53 1.72 11.68 0.68
CA VAL A 53 0.55 12.56 0.53
C VAL A 53 -0.70 11.76 0.21
N SER A 54 -0.60 10.74 -0.65
CA SER A 54 -1.70 9.85 -1.00
C SER A 54 -2.28 9.16 0.23
N ALA A 55 -1.43 8.50 0.99
CA ALA A 55 -1.83 7.77 2.19
C ALA A 55 -2.30 8.72 3.29
N THR A 56 -1.73 9.92 3.42
CA THR A 56 -2.25 10.95 4.34
C THR A 56 -3.71 11.27 4.06
N GLY A 57 -4.09 11.43 2.79
CA GLY A 57 -5.49 11.64 2.40
C GLY A 57 -6.38 10.47 2.80
N GLN A 58 -5.93 9.23 2.55
CA GLN A 58 -6.67 8.01 2.88
C GLN A 58 -6.88 7.87 4.40
N VAL A 59 -5.84 8.09 5.20
CA VAL A 59 -5.92 8.04 6.66
C VAL A 59 -6.81 9.17 7.19
N ALA A 60 -6.67 10.39 6.67
CA ALA A 60 -7.53 11.52 7.04
C ALA A 60 -9.01 11.28 6.69
N GLY A 61 -9.30 10.57 5.60
CA GLY A 61 -10.67 10.17 5.24
C GLY A 61 -11.21 8.95 6.01
N GLY A 62 -10.39 8.33 6.88
CA GLY A 62 -10.83 7.28 7.82
C GLY A 62 -10.23 5.89 7.60
N ALA A 63 -9.17 5.74 6.80
CA ALA A 63 -8.47 4.47 6.69
C ALA A 63 -7.69 4.15 7.98
N ASN A 64 -7.95 2.96 8.55
CA ASN A 64 -7.32 2.50 9.79
C ASN A 64 -6.10 1.60 9.56
N MET A 65 -5.76 1.30 8.30
CA MET A 65 -4.61 0.49 7.92
C MET A 65 -4.24 0.80 6.47
N ILE A 66 -2.94 0.88 6.19
CA ILE A 66 -2.42 1.05 4.84
C ILE A 66 -1.70 -0.23 4.40
N CYS A 67 -2.01 -0.71 3.20
CA CYS A 67 -1.35 -1.86 2.59
C CYS A 67 -0.50 -1.38 1.42
N PHE A 68 0.82 -1.32 1.62
CA PHE A 68 1.75 -0.65 0.72
C PHE A 68 2.61 -1.66 -0.05
N THR A 69 2.32 -1.85 -1.35
CA THR A 69 3.11 -2.73 -2.22
C THR A 69 4.37 -2.03 -2.72
N THR A 70 5.53 -2.67 -2.59
CA THR A 70 6.81 -2.13 -3.04
C THR A 70 7.66 -3.17 -3.74
N GLY A 71 8.20 -2.81 -4.91
CA GLY A 71 9.16 -3.63 -5.65
C GLY A 71 10.61 -3.15 -5.52
N ARG A 72 10.85 -2.07 -4.77
CA ARG A 72 12.16 -1.42 -4.65
C ARG A 72 12.56 -1.08 -3.22
N GLY A 73 11.82 -1.56 -2.24
CA GLY A 73 12.19 -1.39 -0.84
C GLY A 73 11.88 -0.03 -0.22
N SER A 74 10.75 0.60 -0.58
CA SER A 74 10.27 1.78 0.15
C SER A 74 10.04 1.45 1.64
N ALA A 75 10.66 2.23 2.52
CA ALA A 75 10.56 2.12 3.97
C ALA A 75 9.35 2.91 4.55
N TYR A 76 8.21 2.82 3.88
CA TYR A 76 7.01 3.58 4.23
C TYR A 76 6.40 3.17 5.59
N GLY A 77 5.86 4.14 6.33
CA GLY A 77 5.06 4.02 7.55
C GLY A 77 4.17 5.25 7.75
N CYS A 78 2.94 5.12 8.23
CA CYS A 78 2.02 6.25 8.32
C CYS A 78 1.46 6.42 9.73
N LYS A 79 2.03 7.25 10.61
CA LYS A 79 1.33 7.52 11.88
C LYS A 79 0.10 8.40 11.60
N PRO A 80 -1.11 8.05 12.07
CA PRO A 80 -1.43 7.05 13.10
C PRO A 80 -1.86 5.65 12.64
N ALA A 81 -1.94 5.35 11.34
CA ALA A 81 -2.45 4.07 10.83
C ALA A 81 -1.33 3.01 10.63
N PRO A 82 -1.47 1.77 11.11
CA PRO A 82 -0.51 0.70 10.80
C PRO A 82 -0.34 0.52 9.28
N SER A 83 0.92 0.45 8.83
CA SER A 83 1.27 0.27 7.42
C SER A 83 1.94 -1.08 7.21
N LEU A 84 1.29 -1.97 6.47
CA LEU A 84 1.83 -3.26 6.04
C LEU A 84 2.58 -3.09 4.73
N LYS A 85 3.90 -3.32 4.74
CA LYS A 85 4.75 -3.29 3.55
C LYS A 85 4.81 -4.66 2.88
N LEU A 86 4.42 -4.70 1.61
CA LEU A 86 4.29 -5.92 0.82
C LEU A 86 5.38 -5.94 -0.26
N ALA A 87 6.36 -6.82 -0.10
CA ALA A 87 7.43 -7.00 -1.08
C ALA A 87 6.88 -7.75 -2.31
N THR A 88 7.06 -7.20 -3.51
CA THR A 88 6.54 -7.82 -4.73
C THR A 88 7.38 -9.01 -5.24
N ASN A 89 8.55 -9.25 -4.66
CA ASN A 89 9.46 -10.33 -5.04
C ASN A 89 10.27 -10.82 -3.84
N THR A 90 10.61 -12.12 -3.85
CA THR A 90 11.32 -12.79 -2.76
C THR A 90 12.74 -12.24 -2.54
N PRO A 91 13.54 -11.92 -3.58
CA PRO A 91 14.85 -11.30 -3.38
C PRO A 91 14.79 -10.00 -2.57
N LEU A 92 13.83 -9.11 -2.84
CA LEU A 92 13.60 -7.92 -2.05
C LEU A 92 13.23 -8.26 -0.60
N PHE A 93 12.28 -9.19 -0.43
CA PHE A 93 11.83 -9.59 0.90
C PHE A 93 13.00 -10.11 1.75
N VAL A 94 13.83 -11.00 1.22
CA VAL A 94 14.99 -11.56 1.93
C VAL A 94 16.03 -10.48 2.22
N HIS A 95 16.26 -9.55 1.29
CA HIS A 95 17.22 -8.47 1.49
C HIS A 95 16.78 -7.44 2.54
N GLN A 96 15.47 -7.23 2.70
CA GLN A 96 14.87 -6.24 3.60
C GLN A 96 13.83 -6.89 4.53
N GLU A 97 14.13 -8.08 5.05
CA GLU A 97 13.18 -8.87 5.85
C GLU A 97 12.78 -8.14 7.14
N GLU A 98 13.70 -7.33 7.67
CA GLU A 98 13.42 -6.50 8.84
C GLU A 98 12.39 -5.41 8.53
N ASP A 99 12.36 -4.89 7.29
CA ASP A 99 11.42 -3.86 6.88
C ASP A 99 10.13 -4.40 6.27
N MET A 100 10.10 -5.60 5.70
CA MET A 100 8.94 -6.10 4.94
C MET A 100 8.00 -6.96 5.80
N ASP A 101 6.72 -6.61 5.83
CA ASP A 101 5.70 -7.35 6.59
C ASP A 101 5.21 -8.62 5.86
N PHE A 102 5.27 -8.62 4.52
CA PHE A 102 4.73 -9.73 3.71
C PHE A 102 5.52 -9.95 2.41
N ASN A 103 5.80 -11.21 2.09
CA ASN A 103 6.37 -11.61 0.81
C ASN A 103 5.26 -12.04 -0.18
N CYS A 104 5.06 -11.28 -1.27
CA CYS A 104 4.22 -11.66 -2.40
C CYS A 104 4.99 -12.44 -3.48
N GLY A 105 6.33 -12.47 -3.40
CA GLY A 105 7.19 -13.13 -4.39
C GLY A 105 7.01 -14.63 -4.48
N THR A 106 6.55 -15.25 -3.40
CA THR A 106 6.14 -16.67 -3.31
C THR A 106 5.15 -17.08 -4.40
N ILE A 107 4.33 -16.14 -4.90
CA ILE A 107 3.40 -16.36 -6.02
C ILE A 107 4.18 -16.61 -7.32
N ILE A 108 5.17 -15.78 -7.61
CA ILE A 108 5.99 -15.88 -8.84
C ILE A 108 6.96 -17.06 -8.73
N ASP A 109 7.43 -17.37 -7.53
CA ASP A 109 8.28 -18.52 -7.25
C ASP A 109 7.53 -19.87 -7.38
N GLY A 110 6.19 -19.84 -7.49
CA GLY A 110 5.34 -21.02 -7.64
C GLY A 110 5.10 -21.78 -6.33
N ASN A 111 5.44 -21.20 -5.18
CA ASN A 111 5.26 -21.80 -3.86
C ASN A 111 3.81 -21.74 -3.38
N GLU A 112 3.06 -20.72 -3.80
CA GLU A 112 1.64 -20.57 -3.50
C GLU A 112 0.89 -19.87 -4.66
N THR A 113 -0.43 -20.06 -4.71
CA THR A 113 -1.32 -19.35 -5.63
C THR A 113 -1.67 -17.96 -5.10
N VAL A 114 -2.20 -17.08 -5.97
CA VAL A 114 -2.73 -15.77 -5.57
C VAL A 114 -3.79 -15.88 -4.47
N ALA A 115 -4.66 -16.91 -4.54
CA ALA A 115 -5.70 -17.14 -3.54
C ALA A 115 -5.10 -17.50 -2.17
N GLN A 116 -4.11 -18.39 -2.13
CA GLN A 116 -3.42 -18.78 -0.90
C GLN A 116 -2.65 -17.61 -0.28
N ALA A 117 -1.94 -16.84 -1.10
CA ALA A 117 -1.29 -15.62 -0.66
C ALA A 117 -2.31 -14.60 -0.12
N GLY A 118 -3.47 -14.47 -0.78
CA GLY A 118 -4.57 -13.60 -0.36
C GLY A 118 -5.15 -13.98 1.01
N GLU A 119 -5.35 -15.28 1.27
CA GLU A 119 -5.82 -15.78 2.57
C GLU A 119 -4.79 -15.50 3.67
N ARG A 120 -3.51 -15.82 3.43
CA ARG A 120 -2.41 -15.53 4.36
C ARG A 120 -2.26 -14.03 4.63
N PHE A 121 -2.47 -13.20 3.62
CA PHE A 121 -2.43 -11.75 3.74
C PHE A 121 -3.62 -11.22 4.55
N PHE A 122 -4.82 -11.76 4.32
CA PHE A 122 -6.00 -11.40 5.10
C PHE A 122 -5.83 -11.73 6.59
N GLU A 123 -5.28 -12.90 6.93
CA GLU A 123 -4.94 -13.25 8.31
C GLU A 123 -3.90 -12.30 8.94
N LEU A 124 -2.93 -11.82 8.17
CA LEU A 124 -2.00 -10.78 8.63
C LEU A 124 -2.74 -9.45 8.91
N MET A 125 -3.65 -9.04 8.04
CA MET A 125 -4.46 -7.84 8.26
C MET A 125 -5.31 -7.96 9.53
N LEU A 126 -5.94 -9.12 9.77
CA LEU A 126 -6.74 -9.36 10.99
C LEU A 126 -5.90 -9.26 12.26
N ARG A 127 -4.72 -9.89 12.27
CA ARG A 127 -3.79 -9.81 13.41
C ARG A 127 -3.31 -8.39 13.68
N THR A 128 -2.96 -7.67 12.61
CA THR A 128 -2.51 -6.27 12.71
C THR A 128 -3.63 -5.37 13.23
N ALA A 129 -4.85 -5.52 12.71
CA ALA A 129 -6.04 -4.82 13.21
C ALA A 129 -6.37 -5.19 14.68
N SER A 130 -5.93 -6.36 15.15
CA SER A 130 -6.08 -6.83 16.53
C SER A 130 -4.95 -6.37 17.46
N GLY A 131 -3.94 -5.65 16.96
CA GLY A 131 -2.89 -5.02 17.76
C GLY A 131 -1.47 -5.53 17.53
N ASP A 132 -1.26 -6.50 16.63
CA ASP A 132 0.09 -6.85 16.19
C ASP A 132 0.71 -5.67 15.45
N LYS A 133 1.90 -5.23 15.88
CA LYS A 133 2.58 -4.07 15.30
C LYS A 133 3.23 -4.42 13.96
N THR A 134 3.07 -3.56 12.96
CA THR A 134 3.83 -3.67 11.71
C THR A 134 5.31 -3.35 11.92
N LYS A 135 6.16 -3.76 10.98
CA LYS A 135 7.60 -3.46 11.03
C LYS A 135 7.87 -1.96 11.14
N SER A 136 7.14 -1.10 10.41
CA SER A 136 7.30 0.37 10.54
C SER A 136 6.97 0.86 11.95
N GLU A 137 5.94 0.32 12.59
CA GLU A 137 5.59 0.71 13.96
C GLU A 137 6.65 0.28 14.97
N GLN A 138 7.27 -0.89 14.76
CA GLN A 138 8.36 -1.39 15.61
C GLN A 138 9.61 -0.52 15.52
N PHE A 139 9.97 -0.07 14.31
CA PHE A 139 11.10 0.84 14.08
C PHE A 139 10.78 2.32 14.34
N GLY A 140 9.51 2.65 14.60
CA GLY A 140 9.07 4.02 14.85
C GLY A 140 8.97 4.89 13.60
N TYR A 141 8.92 4.30 12.40
CA TYR A 141 8.73 5.00 11.13
C TYR A 141 7.36 5.70 11.05
N GLY A 142 7.29 6.75 10.23
CA GLY A 142 6.05 7.39 9.85
C GLY A 142 5.65 8.66 10.61
N GLU A 143 6.50 9.18 11.49
CA GLU A 143 6.33 10.54 12.05
C GLU A 143 6.37 11.61 10.94
N ASP A 144 7.34 11.49 10.03
CA ASP A 144 7.57 12.47 8.95
C ASP A 144 6.77 12.18 7.65
N GLU A 145 5.97 11.12 7.63
CA GLU A 145 5.26 10.66 6.43
C GLU A 145 3.76 11.00 6.42
N PHE A 146 3.26 11.61 7.50
CA PHE A 146 1.95 12.27 7.50
C PHE A 146 2.09 13.66 6.87
N ALA A 147 1.89 13.73 5.56
CA ALA A 147 2.15 14.89 4.72
C ALA A 147 0.86 15.34 4.00
N PRO A 148 0.16 16.37 4.51
CA PRO A 148 -1.03 16.90 3.84
C PRO A 148 -0.74 17.41 2.42
N TRP A 149 -1.72 17.33 1.53
CA TRP A 149 -1.57 17.83 0.17
C TRP A 149 -1.60 19.37 0.14
N THR A 150 -0.44 19.99 -0.12
CA THR A 150 -0.35 21.42 -0.39
C THR A 150 -0.79 21.72 -1.82
N ILE A 151 -1.98 22.28 -1.98
CA ILE A 151 -2.50 22.73 -3.29
C ILE A 151 -2.06 24.17 -3.52
N GLY A 152 -1.17 24.40 -4.49
CA GLY A 152 -0.66 25.72 -4.85
C GLY A 152 0.82 25.71 -5.21
N ALA A 153 1.38 26.88 -5.52
CA ALA A 153 2.82 27.01 -5.72
C ALA A 153 3.54 26.92 -4.36
N THR A 154 4.43 25.93 -4.22
CA THR A 154 5.41 25.86 -3.15
C THR A 154 6.63 26.71 -3.53
N MET A 155 7.06 27.61 -2.63
CA MET A 155 8.31 28.37 -2.79
C MET A 155 9.53 27.53 -2.44
#